data_AF-A0A7K0MZV9-F1
#
_entry.id   AF-A0A7K0MZV9-F1
#
_cell.length_a   1.000
_cell.length_b   1.000
_cell.length_c   1.000
_cell.angle_alpha   90.00
_cell.angle_beta   90.00
_cell.angle_gamma   90.00
#
_symmetry.space_group_name_H-M   'P 1'
#
loop_
_entity.id
_entity.type
_entity.pdbx_description
1 polymer ?
#
loop_
_entity_poly.entity_id
_entity_poly.type
_entity_poly.pdbx_seq_one_letter_code
_entity_poly.pdbx_strand_id
1 'polypeptide(L)'
;MTEVIRANTVLPATRTEFEVRTSDGITLVGEVAQPIANSRGAILFLHPLPTAGGMMDSHVFKKASYRLPALADITVVRFNTRGTTSDRGTSTGTFDNGGAEGLDVEAMLAYCFDTLKIEKLWVVGWSFGTDLALRHARDSRLQGLILLSPPLRTSVDSDLQFWAQDGRPITSLVPEFDDYLRPDEARVRFASVKQMKIIAVDGAKHLWIGEPSVHRVLSEITKVVAPDKAPLPLEY
;
A
#
# COMPACT_ATOMS: atom_id res chain seq x y z
N MET A 1 -3.00 20.67 24.66
CA MET A 1 -1.95 19.74 25.12
C MET A 1 -1.86 18.67 24.06
N THR A 2 -0.66 18.40 23.55
CA THR A 2 -0.44 17.30 22.60
C THR A 2 -0.55 15.97 23.34
N GLU A 3 -1.09 14.94 22.68
CA GLU A 3 -1.21 13.60 23.23
C GLU A 3 -0.33 12.61 22.46
N VAL A 4 0.22 11.62 23.18
CA VAL A 4 1.01 10.54 22.58
C VAL A 4 0.14 9.72 21.64
N ILE A 5 0.63 9.50 20.42
CA ILE A 5 -0.02 8.68 19.41
C ILE A 5 0.12 7.20 19.79
N ARG A 6 -1.02 6.53 19.99
CA ARG A 6 -1.12 5.12 20.38
C ARG A 6 -1.69 4.29 19.23
N ALA A 7 -1.65 2.97 19.39
CA ALA A 7 -2.11 1.99 18.39
C ALA A 7 -3.46 2.32 17.73
N ASN A 8 -4.45 2.77 18.51
CA ASN A 8 -5.80 3.05 18.00
C ASN A 8 -6.13 4.54 17.93
N THR A 9 -5.14 5.43 17.98
CA THR A 9 -5.36 6.87 17.80
C THR A 9 -5.90 7.14 16.40
N VAL A 10 -7.12 7.68 16.32
CA VAL A 10 -7.78 8.13 15.10
C VAL A 10 -7.73 9.65 15.06
N LEU A 11 -6.98 10.20 14.10
CA LEU A 11 -6.80 11.64 13.94
C LEU A 11 -7.80 12.22 12.93
N PRO A 12 -7.99 13.57 12.92
CA PRO A 12 -8.91 14.24 12.02
C PRO A 12 -8.64 13.90 10.55
N ALA A 13 -9.69 13.46 9.84
CA ALA A 13 -9.69 13.21 8.41
C ALA A 13 -11.13 13.15 7.92
N THR A 14 -11.37 13.52 6.66
CA THR A 14 -12.64 13.24 5.98
C THR A 14 -12.62 11.81 5.48
N ARG A 15 -13.54 10.97 5.94
CA ARG A 15 -13.60 9.54 5.59
C ARG A 15 -14.86 9.24 4.80
N THR A 16 -14.70 8.65 3.63
CA THR A 16 -15.80 8.36 2.71
C THR A 16 -15.68 6.92 2.23
N GLU A 17 -16.74 6.16 2.42
CA GLU A 17 -16.87 4.81 1.84
C GLU A 17 -17.27 4.90 0.38
N PHE A 18 -16.84 3.94 -0.42
CA PHE A 18 -17.18 3.88 -1.83
C PHE A 18 -17.32 2.43 -2.31
N GLU A 19 -17.99 2.31 -3.44
CA GLU A 19 -17.98 1.11 -4.27
C GLU A 19 -17.44 1.44 -5.66
N VAL A 20 -16.63 0.55 -6.21
CA VAL A 20 -16.08 0.65 -7.57
C VAL A 20 -16.41 -0.63 -8.33
N ARG A 21 -16.91 -0.49 -9.56
CA ARG A 21 -17.19 -1.64 -10.42
C ARG A 21 -16.03 -1.87 -11.39
N THR A 22 -15.52 -3.09 -11.45
CA THR A 22 -14.49 -3.51 -12.40
C THR A 22 -15.07 -3.74 -13.79
N SER A 23 -14.19 -3.87 -14.79
CA SER A 23 -14.57 -4.15 -16.18
C SER A 23 -15.23 -5.52 -16.37
N ASP A 24 -14.92 -6.51 -15.52
CA ASP A 24 -15.57 -7.83 -15.48
C ASP A 24 -16.83 -7.86 -14.58
N GLY A 25 -17.25 -6.71 -14.06
CA GLY A 25 -18.53 -6.56 -13.35
C GLY A 25 -18.49 -6.89 -11.86
N ILE A 26 -17.31 -7.08 -11.27
CA ILE A 26 -17.11 -7.21 -9.83
C ILE A 26 -17.29 -5.86 -9.15
N THR A 27 -17.91 -5.85 -7.97
CA THR A 27 -18.03 -4.66 -7.12
C THR A 27 -17.01 -4.75 -6.00
N LEU A 28 -16.13 -3.76 -5.94
CA LEU A 28 -15.12 -3.60 -4.90
C LEU A 28 -15.61 -2.60 -3.86
N VAL A 29 -15.45 -2.92 -2.58
CA VAL A 29 -15.74 -2.01 -1.47
C VAL A 29 -14.47 -1.36 -0.94
N GLY A 30 -14.54 -0.09 -0.57
CA GLY A 30 -13.38 0.64 -0.05
C GLY A 30 -13.68 1.88 0.76
N GLU A 31 -12.62 2.52 1.24
CA GLU A 31 -12.65 3.78 1.97
C GLU A 31 -11.53 4.69 1.47
N VAL A 32 -11.83 5.98 1.32
CA VAL A 32 -10.84 7.04 1.22
C VAL A 32 -10.82 7.87 2.50
N ALA A 33 -9.63 8.09 3.06
CA ALA A 33 -9.39 9.00 4.18
C ALA A 33 -8.54 10.17 3.69
N GLN A 34 -9.13 11.37 3.64
CA GLN A 34 -8.50 12.58 3.14
C GLN A 34 -8.10 13.52 4.29
N PRO A 35 -6.99 14.26 4.16
CA PRO A 35 -6.68 15.35 5.09
C PRO A 35 -7.83 16.38 5.11
N ILE A 36 -7.98 17.07 6.25
CA ILE A 36 -8.97 18.17 6.37
C ILE A 36 -8.57 19.36 5.48
N ALA A 37 -7.27 19.58 5.32
CA ALA A 37 -6.70 20.57 4.41
C ALA A 37 -6.32 19.93 3.07
N ASN A 38 -5.38 20.53 2.35
CA ASN A 38 -4.92 20.04 1.05
C ASN A 38 -4.04 18.78 1.19
N SER A 39 -4.20 17.86 0.24
CA SER A 39 -3.35 16.66 0.15
C SER A 39 -2.01 16.97 -0.51
N ARG A 40 -0.93 16.41 0.04
CA ARG A 40 0.42 16.47 -0.54
C ARG A 40 0.72 15.32 -1.50
N GLY A 41 -0.07 14.26 -1.42
CA GLY A 41 0.05 13.04 -2.19
C GLY A 41 -0.91 11.99 -1.63
N ALA A 42 -1.14 10.94 -2.42
CA ALA A 42 -2.02 9.86 -2.03
C ALA A 42 -1.34 8.51 -2.14
N ILE A 43 -1.85 7.55 -1.36
CA ILE A 43 -1.46 6.16 -1.43
C ILE A 43 -2.68 5.28 -1.69
N LEU A 44 -2.56 4.37 -2.66
CA LEU A 44 -3.50 3.27 -2.86
C LEU A 44 -2.90 2.00 -2.27
N PHE A 45 -3.61 1.39 -1.32
CA PHE A 45 -3.17 0.20 -0.63
C PHE A 45 -3.68 -1.10 -1.29
N LEU A 46 -2.77 -2.06 -1.50
CA LEU A 46 -3.06 -3.44 -1.90
C LEU A 46 -2.76 -4.38 -0.73
N HIS A 47 -3.80 -4.99 -0.15
CA HIS A 47 -3.72 -5.70 1.13
C HIS A 47 -2.97 -7.04 1.04
N PRO A 48 -2.52 -7.60 2.19
CA PRO A 48 -1.95 -8.94 2.24
C PRO A 48 -2.98 -10.02 1.87
N LEU A 49 -2.52 -11.27 1.84
CA LEU A 49 -3.25 -12.41 1.29
C LEU A 49 -4.65 -12.61 1.94
N PRO A 50 -5.76 -12.56 1.17
CA PRO A 50 -7.12 -12.73 1.69
C PRO A 50 -7.37 -14.05 2.41
N THR A 51 -6.85 -15.14 1.85
CA THR A 51 -7.01 -16.49 2.42
C THR A 51 -6.26 -16.68 3.74
N ALA A 52 -5.39 -15.74 4.12
CA ALA A 52 -4.72 -15.68 5.42
C ALA A 52 -5.24 -14.53 6.31
N GLY A 53 -6.43 -13.99 6.01
CA GLY A 53 -7.06 -12.92 6.79
C GLY A 53 -6.64 -11.50 6.38
N GLY A 54 -5.92 -11.35 5.26
CA GLY A 54 -5.57 -10.04 4.72
C GLY A 54 -6.77 -9.31 4.12
N MET A 55 -6.93 -8.04 4.45
CA MET A 55 -8.03 -7.19 3.97
C MET A 55 -7.67 -5.71 4.12
N MET A 56 -8.51 -4.79 3.65
CA MET A 56 -8.20 -3.35 3.68
C MET A 56 -8.03 -2.74 5.09
N ASP A 57 -8.60 -3.39 6.11
CA ASP A 57 -8.47 -3.07 7.55
C ASP A 57 -7.26 -3.73 8.23
N SER A 58 -6.35 -4.35 7.48
CA SER A 58 -5.12 -4.92 8.02
C SER A 58 -4.35 -3.84 8.79
N HIS A 59 -3.72 -4.20 9.90
CA HIS A 59 -3.41 -3.24 10.96
C HIS A 59 -2.51 -2.08 10.55
N VAL A 60 -1.58 -2.27 9.60
CA VAL A 60 -0.75 -1.19 9.05
C VAL A 60 -1.62 -0.20 8.26
N PHE A 61 -2.51 -0.70 7.40
CA PHE A 61 -3.32 0.10 6.49
C PHE A 61 -4.40 0.87 7.24
N LYS A 62 -5.04 0.22 8.22
CA LYS A 62 -6.00 0.85 9.14
C LYS A 62 -5.35 1.99 9.93
N LYS A 63 -4.14 1.77 10.47
CA LYS A 63 -3.39 2.81 11.18
C LYS A 63 -2.89 3.92 10.25
N ALA A 64 -2.58 3.60 9.00
CA ALA A 64 -2.25 4.61 8.00
C ALA A 64 -3.45 5.56 7.76
N SER A 65 -4.66 5.03 7.52
CA SER A 65 -5.87 5.84 7.31
C SER A 65 -6.31 6.62 8.56
N TYR A 66 -5.92 6.14 9.74
CA TYR A 66 -6.16 6.85 11.00
C TYR A 66 -5.24 8.04 11.22
N ARG A 67 -4.03 8.03 10.67
CA ARG A 67 -2.96 8.94 11.12
C ARG A 67 -2.37 9.79 10.00
N LEU A 68 -2.03 9.20 8.86
CA LEU A 68 -1.31 9.89 7.79
C LEU A 68 -2.05 11.12 7.22
N PRO A 69 -3.40 11.14 7.13
CA PRO A 69 -4.11 12.34 6.73
C PRO A 69 -3.79 13.56 7.62
N ALA A 70 -3.77 13.39 8.94
CA ALA A 70 -3.51 14.50 9.86
C ALA A 70 -2.02 14.79 10.05
N LEU A 71 -1.18 13.75 10.08
CA LEU A 71 0.25 13.90 10.41
C LEU A 71 1.11 14.33 9.22
N ALA A 72 0.72 13.92 8.00
CA ALA A 72 1.55 14.07 6.82
C ALA A 72 0.82 14.69 5.62
N ASP A 73 -0.44 15.07 5.79
CA ASP A 73 -1.32 15.55 4.71
C ASP A 73 -1.44 14.53 3.56
N ILE A 74 -1.42 13.22 3.85
CA ILE A 74 -1.47 12.16 2.84
C ILE A 74 -2.89 11.60 2.75
N THR A 75 -3.45 11.57 1.53
CA THR A 75 -4.71 10.86 1.27
C THR A 75 -4.47 9.35 1.25
N VAL A 76 -5.30 8.60 1.97
CA VAL A 76 -5.19 7.13 2.04
C VAL A 76 -6.40 6.49 1.38
N VAL A 77 -6.18 5.73 0.31
CA VAL A 77 -7.19 4.93 -0.37
C VAL A 77 -6.93 3.46 -0.08
N ARG A 78 -7.95 2.75 0.38
CA ARG A 78 -7.88 1.32 0.68
C ARG A 78 -9.17 0.64 0.27
N PHE A 79 -9.07 -0.58 -0.22
CA PHE A 79 -10.20 -1.35 -0.74
C PHE A 79 -9.93 -2.84 -0.56
N ASN A 80 -10.99 -3.64 -0.59
CA ASN A 80 -10.91 -5.09 -0.64
C ASN A 80 -10.85 -5.56 -2.10
N THR A 81 -9.87 -6.41 -2.45
CA THR A 81 -9.89 -7.12 -3.74
C THR A 81 -11.07 -8.10 -3.79
N ARG A 82 -11.41 -8.59 -4.99
CA ARG A 82 -12.49 -9.55 -5.23
C ARG A 82 -12.53 -10.68 -4.20
N GLY A 83 -13.72 -10.99 -3.69
CA GLY A 83 -13.97 -12.03 -2.68
C GLY A 83 -13.46 -11.73 -1.26
N THR A 84 -12.87 -10.55 -1.00
CA THR A 84 -12.32 -10.20 0.32
C THR A 84 -13.36 -9.48 1.18
N THR A 85 -13.38 -9.80 2.47
CA THR A 85 -14.30 -9.23 3.48
C THR A 85 -13.54 -8.43 4.54
N SER A 86 -14.12 -7.33 4.98
CA SER A 86 -13.68 -6.51 6.11
C SER A 86 -14.89 -6.00 6.91
N ASP A 87 -14.66 -5.17 7.92
CA ASP A 87 -15.74 -4.53 8.70
C ASP A 87 -16.66 -3.65 7.82
N ARG A 88 -16.18 -3.22 6.64
CA ARG A 88 -16.94 -2.37 5.70
C ARG A 88 -17.62 -3.16 4.57
N GLY A 89 -17.73 -4.47 4.72
CA GLY A 89 -18.39 -5.34 3.77
C GLY A 89 -17.45 -6.18 2.91
N THR A 90 -18.03 -6.77 1.87
CA THR A 90 -17.41 -7.80 1.04
C THR A 90 -17.40 -7.37 -0.42
N SER A 91 -16.21 -7.34 -1.03
CA SER A 91 -16.11 -7.21 -2.48
C SER A 91 -16.60 -8.48 -3.14
N THR A 92 -17.40 -8.37 -4.21
CA THR A 92 -17.97 -9.54 -4.89
C THR A 92 -16.89 -10.33 -5.64
N GLY A 93 -17.27 -11.44 -6.29
CA GLY A 93 -16.34 -12.31 -7.00
C GLY A 93 -15.54 -13.24 -6.09
N THR A 94 -14.45 -13.80 -6.65
CA THR A 94 -13.64 -14.83 -5.99
C THR A 94 -12.17 -14.53 -6.17
N PHE A 95 -11.39 -14.79 -5.13
CA PHE A 95 -9.92 -14.74 -5.14
C PHE A 95 -9.35 -15.64 -6.26
N ASP A 96 -8.41 -15.10 -7.04
CA ASP A 96 -7.78 -15.74 -8.20
C ASP A 96 -6.24 -15.79 -8.10
N ASN A 97 -5.69 -15.50 -6.92
CA ASN A 97 -4.25 -15.61 -6.66
C ASN A 97 -3.40 -14.72 -7.59
N GLY A 98 -3.92 -13.53 -7.91
CA GLY A 98 -3.22 -12.43 -8.54
C GLY A 98 -3.36 -12.36 -10.05
N GLY A 99 -4.15 -13.22 -10.68
CA GLY A 99 -4.53 -13.08 -12.09
C GLY A 99 -5.61 -12.01 -12.24
N ALA A 100 -6.85 -12.39 -11.91
CA ALA A 100 -8.02 -11.56 -12.09
C ALA A 100 -8.05 -10.33 -11.17
N GLU A 101 -7.35 -10.35 -10.01
CA GLU A 101 -7.15 -9.15 -9.18
C GLU A 101 -6.47 -8.00 -9.95
N GLY A 102 -5.82 -8.26 -11.09
CA GLY A 102 -5.32 -7.19 -11.97
C GLY A 102 -6.42 -6.23 -12.42
N LEU A 103 -7.62 -6.74 -12.71
CA LEU A 103 -8.78 -5.90 -13.06
C LEU A 103 -9.27 -5.08 -11.86
N ASP A 104 -9.04 -5.55 -10.64
CA ASP A 104 -9.36 -4.79 -9.43
C ASP A 104 -8.38 -3.62 -9.27
N VAL A 105 -7.08 -3.87 -9.49
CA VAL A 105 -6.03 -2.85 -9.45
C VAL A 105 -6.28 -1.78 -10.52
N GLU A 106 -6.60 -2.17 -11.75
CA GLU A 106 -6.92 -1.24 -12.84
C GLU A 106 -8.13 -0.36 -12.49
N ALA A 107 -9.22 -0.96 -11.99
CA ALA A 107 -10.41 -0.22 -11.60
C ALA A 107 -10.12 0.78 -10.47
N MET A 108 -9.29 0.40 -9.51
CA MET A 108 -8.92 1.28 -8.40
C MET A 108 -7.96 2.40 -8.80
N LEU A 109 -7.06 2.15 -9.76
CA LEU A 109 -6.23 3.21 -10.35
C LEU A 109 -7.09 4.21 -11.10
N ALA A 110 -8.02 3.74 -11.93
CA ALA A 110 -8.98 4.59 -12.63
C ALA A 110 -9.82 5.39 -11.62
N TYR A 111 -10.32 4.77 -10.56
CA TYR A 111 -11.04 5.50 -9.50
C TYR A 111 -10.18 6.59 -8.85
N CYS A 112 -8.92 6.29 -8.51
CA CYS A 112 -8.02 7.27 -7.90
C CYS A 112 -7.74 8.47 -8.82
N PHE A 113 -7.41 8.22 -10.09
CA PHE A 113 -7.05 9.30 -11.02
C PHE A 113 -8.27 10.00 -11.60
N ASP A 114 -9.30 9.26 -12.00
CA ASP A 114 -10.39 9.79 -12.82
C ASP A 114 -11.59 10.20 -11.97
N THR A 115 -11.82 9.57 -10.81
CA THR A 115 -12.89 9.96 -9.88
C THR A 115 -12.38 10.88 -8.77
N LEU A 116 -11.35 10.47 -8.03
CA LEU A 116 -10.80 11.26 -6.93
C LEU A 116 -9.89 12.41 -7.39
N LYS A 117 -9.52 12.45 -8.68
CA LYS A 117 -8.63 13.46 -9.28
C LYS A 117 -7.29 13.58 -8.56
N ILE A 118 -6.76 12.46 -8.08
CA ILE A 118 -5.45 12.42 -7.42
C ILE A 118 -4.35 12.67 -8.46
N GLU A 119 -3.55 13.71 -8.26
CA GLU A 119 -2.44 14.05 -9.16
C GLU A 119 -1.14 13.29 -8.85
N LYS A 120 -0.88 13.02 -7.56
CA LYS A 120 0.33 12.36 -7.08
C LYS A 120 -0.04 11.09 -6.32
N LEU A 121 -0.04 9.95 -7.01
CA LEU A 121 -0.43 8.66 -6.46
C LEU A 121 0.76 7.70 -6.41
N TRP A 122 0.96 7.08 -5.25
CA TRP A 122 1.81 5.90 -5.08
C TRP A 122 0.94 4.67 -4.78
N VAL A 123 1.40 3.49 -5.19
CA VAL A 123 0.78 2.23 -4.79
C VAL A 123 1.63 1.58 -3.72
N VAL A 124 0.98 1.15 -2.64
CA VAL A 124 1.61 0.46 -1.52
C VAL A 124 1.05 -0.95 -1.42
N GLY A 125 1.88 -1.94 -1.73
CA GLY A 125 1.53 -3.34 -1.58
C GLY A 125 2.09 -3.93 -0.29
N TRP A 126 1.40 -4.89 0.31
CA TRP A 126 1.94 -5.71 1.40
C TRP A 126 1.77 -7.20 1.11
N SER A 127 2.86 -7.97 1.20
CA SER A 127 2.86 -9.41 0.94
C SER A 127 2.27 -9.71 -0.44
N PHE A 128 1.18 -10.48 -0.52
CA PHE A 128 0.37 -10.67 -1.73
C PHE A 128 0.12 -9.36 -2.54
N GLY A 129 -0.19 -8.26 -1.86
CA GLY A 129 -0.41 -6.97 -2.51
C GLY A 129 0.84 -6.39 -3.21
N THR A 130 2.06 -6.79 -2.81
CA THR A 130 3.28 -6.39 -3.54
C THR A 130 3.39 -7.07 -4.89
N ASP A 131 2.95 -8.33 -5.00
CA ASP A 131 2.89 -9.02 -6.27
C ASP A 131 1.85 -8.38 -7.18
N LEU A 132 0.69 -8.02 -6.64
CA LEU A 132 -0.32 -7.25 -7.40
C LEU A 132 0.23 -5.91 -7.90
N ALA A 133 0.97 -5.19 -7.06
CA ALA A 133 1.59 -3.91 -7.43
C ALA A 133 2.59 -4.09 -8.58
N LEU A 134 3.50 -5.05 -8.47
CA LEU A 134 4.53 -5.30 -9.49
C LEU A 134 3.91 -5.76 -10.82
N ARG A 135 2.88 -6.60 -10.76
CA ARG A 135 2.24 -7.18 -11.94
C ARG A 135 1.32 -6.19 -12.65
N HIS A 136 0.53 -5.41 -11.90
CA HIS A 136 -0.65 -4.74 -12.46
C HIS A 136 -0.67 -3.22 -12.25
N ALA A 137 0.09 -2.66 -11.31
CA ALA A 137 0.07 -1.22 -11.05
C ALA A 137 0.93 -0.42 -12.03
N ARG A 138 0.60 -0.49 -13.33
CA ARG A 138 1.45 0.03 -14.43
C ARG A 138 1.01 1.35 -15.03
N ASP A 139 -0.13 1.92 -14.62
CA ASP A 139 -0.62 3.22 -15.11
C ASP A 139 0.48 4.27 -15.05
N SER A 140 0.78 4.91 -16.18
CA SER A 140 1.93 5.82 -16.35
C SER A 140 1.88 7.07 -15.47
N ARG A 141 0.71 7.41 -14.91
CA ARG A 141 0.52 8.55 -14.01
C ARG A 141 1.02 8.29 -12.58
N LEU A 142 1.26 7.03 -12.21
CA LEU A 142 1.80 6.68 -10.90
C LEU A 142 3.18 7.27 -10.69
N GLN A 143 3.43 7.70 -9.45
CA GLN A 143 4.71 8.26 -9.02
C GLN A 143 5.73 7.18 -8.65
N GLY A 144 5.27 5.98 -8.29
CA GLY A 144 6.12 4.85 -7.91
C GLY A 144 5.42 3.84 -7.01
N LEU A 145 6.19 2.83 -6.60
CA LEU A 145 5.71 1.75 -5.73
C LEU A 145 6.39 1.78 -4.36
N ILE A 146 5.65 1.35 -3.33
CA ILE A 146 6.18 1.01 -2.02
C ILE A 146 5.79 -0.44 -1.69
N LEU A 147 6.78 -1.30 -1.45
CA LEU A 147 6.56 -2.73 -1.27
C LEU A 147 6.90 -3.13 0.17
N LEU A 148 5.91 -3.64 0.91
CA LEU A 148 6.08 -4.14 2.27
C LEU A 148 6.17 -5.66 2.25
N SER A 149 7.29 -6.23 2.72
CA SER A 149 7.51 -7.69 2.78
C SER A 149 7.22 -8.42 1.46
N PRO A 150 7.89 -8.08 0.33
CA PRO A 150 7.52 -8.63 -0.97
C PRO A 150 7.98 -10.08 -1.14
N PRO A 151 7.08 -11.08 -1.21
CA PRO A 151 7.48 -12.48 -1.30
C PRO A 151 7.87 -12.88 -2.73
N LEU A 152 7.55 -12.05 -3.74
CA LEU A 152 7.73 -12.36 -5.17
C LEU A 152 7.15 -13.73 -5.54
N ARG A 153 5.95 -14.03 -5.03
CA ARG A 153 5.34 -15.36 -5.15
C ARG A 153 4.71 -15.57 -6.52
N THR A 154 4.12 -14.52 -7.08
CA THR A 154 3.41 -14.60 -8.36
C THR A 154 3.93 -13.60 -9.39
N SER A 155 4.73 -12.62 -8.98
CA SER A 155 5.52 -11.81 -9.90
C SER A 155 6.54 -12.68 -10.62
N VAL A 156 6.74 -12.43 -11.90
CA VAL A 156 7.71 -13.12 -12.75
C VAL A 156 8.77 -12.14 -13.25
N ASP A 157 9.84 -12.66 -13.85
CA ASP A 157 10.97 -11.83 -14.31
C ASP A 157 10.55 -10.75 -15.31
N SER A 158 9.54 -11.01 -16.15
CA SER A 158 9.01 -9.99 -17.08
C SER A 158 8.36 -8.81 -16.36
N ASP A 159 7.80 -9.01 -15.16
CA ASP A 159 7.25 -7.91 -14.36
C ASP A 159 8.36 -7.02 -13.82
N LEU A 160 9.45 -7.62 -13.34
CA LEU A 160 10.63 -6.88 -12.89
C LEU A 160 11.32 -6.17 -14.06
N GLN A 161 11.37 -6.81 -15.22
CA GLN A 161 11.94 -6.21 -16.43
C GLN A 161 11.12 -5.00 -16.92
N PHE A 162 9.79 -5.04 -16.80
CA PHE A 162 8.94 -3.88 -17.04
C PHE A 162 9.36 -2.71 -16.14
N TRP A 163 9.42 -2.92 -14.82
CA TRP A 163 9.80 -1.87 -13.88
C TRP A 163 11.23 -1.36 -14.07
N ALA A 164 12.16 -2.23 -14.47
CA ALA A 164 13.52 -1.84 -14.82
C ALA A 164 13.58 -0.89 -16.02
N GLN A 165 12.71 -1.08 -17.02
CA GLN A 165 12.62 -0.22 -18.21
C GLN A 165 11.84 1.06 -17.94
N ASP A 166 10.77 0.95 -17.16
CA ASP A 166 9.88 2.04 -16.81
C ASP A 166 10.58 3.14 -15.99
N GLY A 167 11.50 2.75 -15.11
CA GLY A 167 12.42 3.68 -14.45
C GLY A 167 11.82 4.49 -13.29
N ARG A 168 10.51 4.41 -13.03
CA ARG A 168 9.89 5.03 -11.85
C ARG A 168 10.41 4.41 -10.55
N PRO A 169 10.46 5.18 -9.45
CA PRO A 169 11.04 4.73 -8.20
C PRO A 169 10.22 3.61 -7.55
N ILE A 170 10.93 2.64 -6.99
CA ILE A 170 10.34 1.59 -6.14
C ILE A 170 11.12 1.55 -4.83
N THR A 171 10.39 1.64 -3.71
CA THR A 171 10.98 1.47 -2.37
C THR A 171 10.44 0.19 -1.75
N SER A 172 11.32 -0.74 -1.38
CA SER A 172 10.94 -1.99 -0.72
C SER A 172 11.42 -2.00 0.73
N LEU A 173 10.49 -2.22 1.66
CA LEU A 173 10.80 -2.49 3.06
C LEU A 173 10.82 -4.01 3.25
N VAL A 174 12.00 -4.53 3.59
CA VAL A 174 12.25 -5.98 3.72
C VAL A 174 12.58 -6.29 5.18
N PRO A 175 11.72 -7.02 5.90
CA PRO A 175 12.00 -7.41 7.29
C PRO A 175 13.23 -8.32 7.40
N GLU A 176 14.05 -8.12 8.43
CA GLU A 176 15.22 -8.98 8.70
C GLU A 176 14.82 -10.46 8.88
N PHE A 177 13.73 -10.69 9.62
CA PHE A 177 13.22 -12.02 9.93
C PHE A 177 11.97 -12.37 9.10
N ASP A 178 11.96 -11.96 7.83
CA ASP A 178 10.94 -12.43 6.89
C ASP A 178 11.14 -13.93 6.59
N ASP A 179 10.03 -14.65 6.47
CA ASP A 179 10.00 -16.08 6.17
C ASP A 179 10.03 -16.38 4.66
N TYR A 180 9.76 -15.39 3.81
CA TYR A 180 9.66 -15.53 2.36
C TYR A 180 10.81 -14.87 1.60
N LEU A 181 11.16 -13.63 1.96
CA LEU A 181 12.23 -12.90 1.29
C LEU A 181 12.98 -12.00 2.27
N ARG A 182 14.25 -12.32 2.52
CA ARG A 182 15.13 -11.55 3.41
C ARG A 182 15.96 -10.52 2.65
N PRO A 183 16.57 -9.52 3.32
CA PRO A 183 17.21 -8.40 2.64
C PRO A 183 18.32 -8.79 1.65
N ASP A 184 19.17 -9.77 1.99
CA ASP A 184 20.25 -10.20 1.09
C ASP A 184 19.70 -10.86 -0.17
N GLU A 185 18.68 -11.71 -0.03
CA GLU A 185 18.00 -12.33 -1.17
C GLU A 185 17.24 -11.28 -1.99
N ALA A 186 16.57 -10.32 -1.35
CA ALA A 186 15.87 -9.24 -2.03
C ALA A 186 16.82 -8.43 -2.93
N ARG A 187 18.05 -8.15 -2.49
CA ARG A 187 19.06 -7.45 -3.31
C ARG A 187 19.41 -8.23 -4.58
N VAL A 188 19.45 -9.56 -4.50
CA VAL A 188 19.69 -10.42 -5.66
C VAL A 188 18.46 -10.45 -6.57
N ARG A 189 17.27 -10.69 -6.00
CA ARG A 189 16.02 -10.86 -6.76
C ARG A 189 15.59 -9.59 -7.48
N PHE A 190 15.85 -8.41 -6.89
CA PHE A 190 15.53 -7.12 -7.51
C PHE A 190 16.70 -6.50 -8.30
N ALA A 191 17.81 -7.21 -8.51
CA ALA A 191 19.03 -6.65 -9.10
C ALA A 191 18.85 -6.08 -10.51
N SER A 192 17.82 -6.51 -11.26
CA SER A 192 17.47 -5.97 -12.58
C SER A 192 16.87 -4.56 -12.51
N VAL A 193 16.18 -4.21 -11.42
CA VAL A 193 15.53 -2.91 -11.21
C VAL A 193 16.51 -1.95 -10.55
N LYS A 194 17.28 -1.21 -11.36
CA LYS A 194 18.43 -0.41 -10.88
C LYS A 194 18.05 0.75 -9.96
N GLN A 195 16.84 1.27 -10.08
CA GLN A 195 16.29 2.34 -9.26
C GLN A 195 15.60 1.82 -7.97
N MET A 196 15.61 0.51 -7.73
CA MET A 196 15.03 -0.09 -6.52
C MET A 196 15.80 0.37 -5.28
N LYS A 197 15.07 0.94 -4.31
CA LYS A 197 15.58 1.24 -2.98
C LYS A 197 15.14 0.15 -2.00
N ILE A 198 16.06 -0.70 -1.58
CA ILE A 198 15.79 -1.73 -0.56
C ILE A 198 16.15 -1.19 0.82
N ILE A 199 15.19 -1.20 1.74
CA ILE A 199 15.33 -0.83 3.14
C ILE A 199 15.18 -2.11 3.95
N ALA A 200 16.31 -2.65 4.43
CA ALA A 200 16.30 -3.68 5.46
C ALA A 200 15.73 -3.10 6.76
N VAL A 201 14.86 -3.84 7.44
CA VAL A 201 14.30 -3.42 8.73
C VAL A 201 14.63 -4.43 9.80
N ASP A 202 15.60 -4.07 10.64
CA ASP A 202 16.09 -4.87 11.75
C ASP A 202 14.97 -5.17 12.76
N GLY A 203 14.97 -6.40 13.29
CA GLY A 203 13.98 -6.84 14.28
C GLY A 203 12.56 -7.06 13.73
N ALA A 204 12.27 -6.66 12.49
CA ALA A 204 10.96 -6.80 11.89
C ALA A 204 10.71 -8.22 11.36
N LYS A 205 9.43 -8.60 11.35
CA LYS A 205 8.92 -9.83 10.74
C LYS A 205 7.92 -9.50 9.64
N HIS A 206 7.56 -10.50 8.84
CA HIS A 206 6.66 -10.39 7.69
C HIS A 206 5.39 -9.57 7.96
N LEU A 207 4.83 -9.71 9.17
CA LEU A 207 3.54 -9.13 9.53
C LEU A 207 3.60 -7.71 10.13
N TRP A 208 4.77 -7.11 10.33
CA TRP A 208 4.88 -5.74 10.90
C TRP A 208 4.08 -5.53 12.20
N ILE A 209 4.10 -6.51 13.11
CA ILE A 209 3.30 -6.47 14.34
C ILE A 209 3.88 -5.45 15.32
N GLY A 210 3.00 -4.74 16.02
CA GLY A 210 3.35 -3.79 17.07
C GLY A 210 3.51 -2.35 16.58
N GLU A 211 3.32 -1.41 17.49
CA GLU A 211 3.41 0.03 17.19
C GLU A 211 4.78 0.46 16.64
N PRO A 212 5.93 -0.05 17.13
CA PRO A 212 7.23 0.31 16.54
C PRO A 212 7.33 -0.06 15.06
N SER A 213 6.85 -1.24 14.67
CA SER A 213 6.82 -1.70 13.28
C SER A 213 5.90 -0.84 12.42
N VAL A 214 4.70 -0.52 12.92
CA VAL A 214 3.76 0.36 12.21
C VAL A 214 4.36 1.75 12.03
N HIS A 215 4.86 2.36 13.11
CA HIS A 215 5.47 3.70 13.05
C HIS A 215 6.65 3.72 12.08
N ARG A 216 7.48 2.67 12.06
CA ARG A 216 8.56 2.50 11.09
C ARG A 216 8.05 2.50 9.66
N VAL A 217 7.04 1.69 9.34
CA VAL A 217 6.44 1.63 8.00
C VAL A 217 5.83 2.98 7.60
N LEU A 218 5.00 3.58 8.45
CA LEU A 218 4.35 4.87 8.17
C LEU A 218 5.37 6.00 7.99
N SER A 219 6.48 5.96 8.73
CA SER A 219 7.58 6.92 8.56
C SER A 219 8.27 6.79 7.20
N GLU A 220 8.53 5.57 6.73
CA GLU A 220 9.12 5.37 5.40
C GLU A 220 8.15 5.73 4.28
N ILE A 221 6.86 5.43 4.42
CA ILE A 221 5.82 5.92 3.50
C ILE A 221 5.84 7.46 3.45
N THR A 222 5.90 8.11 4.61
CA THR A 222 5.93 9.58 4.69
C THR A 222 7.16 10.17 4.00
N LYS A 223 8.35 9.57 4.19
CA LYS A 223 9.57 10.02 3.50
C LYS A 223 9.48 9.93 1.98
N VAL A 224 8.72 8.97 1.45
CA VAL A 224 8.55 8.79 0.00
C VAL A 224 7.48 9.75 -0.54
N VAL A 225 6.35 9.88 0.14
CA VAL A 225 5.15 10.57 -0.38
C VAL A 225 5.13 12.06 -0.01
N ALA A 226 5.60 12.40 1.19
CA ALA A 226 5.59 13.75 1.75
C ALA A 226 6.88 14.02 2.55
N PRO A 227 8.06 14.08 1.89
CA PRO A 227 9.35 14.20 2.58
C PRO A 227 9.45 15.41 3.52
N ASP A 228 8.79 16.52 3.20
CA ASP A 228 8.74 17.74 4.04
C ASP A 228 7.97 17.56 5.37
N LYS A 229 7.26 16.44 5.52
CA LYS A 229 6.54 16.05 6.74
C LYS A 229 7.27 14.96 7.54
N ALA A 230 8.46 14.56 7.10
CA ALA A 230 9.31 13.66 7.87
C ALA A 230 10.20 14.46 8.85
N PRO A 231 10.52 13.90 10.04
CA PRO A 231 10.05 12.62 10.56
C PRO A 231 8.57 12.68 10.99
N LEU A 232 7.89 11.53 10.92
CA LEU A 232 6.51 11.41 11.38
C LEU A 232 6.47 11.65 12.90
N PRO A 233 5.64 12.56 13.42
CA PRO A 233 5.61 12.88 14.84
C PRO A 233 5.05 11.72 15.68
N LEU A 234 5.43 11.70 16.96
CA LEU A 234 4.94 10.74 17.95
C LEU A 234 3.79 11.29 18.81
N GLU A 235 3.47 12.57 18.66
CA GLU A 235 2.43 13.29 19.38
C GLU A 235 1.58 14.14 18.41
N TYR A 236 0.32 14.40 18.76
CA TYR A 236 -0.61 15.26 18.01
C TYR A 236 -1.46 16.11 18.96
#